data_AF-A0A7J6TBU8-F1
#
_entry.id   AF-A0A7J6TBU8-F1
#
_cell.length_a   1.000
_cell.length_b   1.000
_cell.length_c   1.000
_cell.angle_alpha   90.00
_cell.angle_beta   90.00
_cell.angle_gamma   90.00
#
_symmetry.space_group_name_H-M   'P 1'
#
loop_
_entity.id
_entity.type
_entity.pdbx_description
1 polymer ?
#
loop_
_entity_poly.entity_id
_entity_poly.type
_entity_poly.pdbx_seq_one_letter_code
_entity_poly.pdbx_strand_id
1 'polypeptide(L)'
;MGKKGGKKKEKITGTPDVVRFKTTTTYYATLRECAQLQESLPFVASDPMAEDEYKKVARFLSMLGMLCDMCEVQSDKGYRTRNYHKLLDPRPNFDPKGFPVAVVRAARGIQDEPSLCYNGKRYQFSDEVKEKAESFLKDIDREMNLIAGYIEPALKSDFGQGLRTFKVELTDKLMEFDDMFVEFEQIYSAELLEIYNDVFAVIDEMVQAEARLTAAEEREDIEQKQAEEAAFVRAVEGFLVLYSEAMEAKYTAGEVTQAEVNVSREFAESIPERSLELAEAAIFYEHKVIDLGREDWLESANEFIRSYLELRLYVAAIPLQRLSPEYIDNKRFITLLRAFHRRGAEAFPVLEYVSGLPKISHSKSSRWMTKALLLPELQQLYQRKLEKGHAA
;
A
#
# COMPACT_ATOMS: atom_id res chain seq x y z
N MET A 1 -51.14 38.58 21.13
CA MET A 1 -49.89 39.24 20.69
C MET A 1 -48.71 38.60 21.43
N GLY A 2 -47.93 37.75 20.76
CA GLY A 2 -46.73 37.12 21.35
C GLY A 2 -45.46 37.84 20.90
N LYS A 3 -44.69 38.41 21.84
CA LYS A 3 -43.36 38.99 21.58
C LYS A 3 -42.37 37.86 21.30
N LYS A 4 -41.90 37.76 20.05
CA LYS A 4 -40.73 36.96 19.69
C LYS A 4 -39.49 37.56 20.36
N GLY A 5 -38.89 36.82 21.29
CA GLY A 5 -37.61 37.18 21.89
C GLY A 5 -36.50 37.14 20.84
N GLY A 6 -35.94 38.30 20.50
CA GLY A 6 -34.73 38.39 19.69
C GLY A 6 -33.54 37.83 20.48
N LYS A 7 -32.85 36.84 19.92
CA LYS A 7 -31.53 36.39 20.43
C LYS A 7 -30.61 37.60 20.51
N LYS A 8 -30.28 38.05 21.72
CA LYS A 8 -29.25 39.05 21.98
C LYS A 8 -27.93 38.51 21.38
N LYS A 9 -27.37 39.20 20.39
CA LYS A 9 -25.98 38.95 19.94
C LYS A 9 -25.07 39.24 21.14
N GLU A 10 -24.27 38.26 21.56
CA GLU A 10 -23.24 38.47 22.57
C GLU A 10 -22.31 39.61 22.11
N LYS A 11 -22.08 40.59 22.98
CA LYS A 11 -21.13 41.67 22.69
C LYS A 11 -19.72 41.09 22.73
N ILE A 12 -18.97 41.24 21.64
CA ILE A 12 -17.56 40.87 21.58
C ILE A 12 -16.77 41.88 22.43
N THR A 13 -16.11 41.41 23.47
CA THR A 13 -15.29 42.18 24.41
C THR A 13 -13.79 42.05 24.10
N GLY A 14 -12.98 43.03 24.53
CA GLY A 14 -11.53 43.03 24.40
C GLY A 14 -10.94 44.33 23.86
N THR A 15 -9.62 44.40 23.73
CA THR A 15 -8.94 45.48 22.99
C THR A 15 -9.32 45.44 21.50
N PRO A 16 -9.17 46.54 20.73
CA PRO A 16 -9.50 46.55 19.30
C PRO A 16 -8.84 45.41 18.50
N ASP A 17 -7.59 45.05 18.84
CA ASP A 17 -6.86 43.94 18.23
C ASP A 17 -7.46 42.58 18.60
N VAL A 18 -7.88 42.38 19.85
CA VAL A 18 -8.57 41.16 20.29
C VAL A 18 -9.94 41.04 19.64
N VAL A 19 -10.69 42.14 19.51
CA VAL A 19 -11.99 42.14 18.81
C VAL A 19 -11.80 41.76 17.35
N ARG A 20 -10.80 42.33 16.66
CA ARG A 20 -10.46 41.98 15.28
C ARG A 20 -10.02 40.52 15.15
N PHE A 21 -9.23 40.02 16.11
CA PHE A 21 -8.82 38.63 16.16
C PHE A 21 -10.01 37.68 16.32
N LYS A 22 -10.93 37.98 17.23
CA LYS A 22 -12.18 37.21 17.43
C LYS A 22 -13.08 37.19 16.20
N THR A 23 -13.01 38.22 15.35
CA THR A 23 -13.72 38.25 14.06
C THR A 23 -13.02 37.47 12.95
N THR A 24 -11.76 37.04 13.16
CA THR A 24 -11.05 36.15 12.24
C THR A 24 -11.64 34.76 12.40
N THR A 25 -12.51 34.36 11.48
CA THR A 25 -13.40 33.21 11.65
C THR A 25 -12.66 31.88 11.82
N THR A 26 -11.49 31.71 11.21
CA THR A 26 -10.80 30.42 11.23
C THR A 26 -9.96 30.25 12.49
N TYR A 27 -8.98 31.13 12.75
CA TYR A 27 -8.05 30.97 13.88
C TYR A 27 -8.75 30.97 15.23
N TYR A 28 -9.60 31.97 15.49
CA TYR A 28 -10.31 32.03 16.77
C TYR A 28 -11.28 30.84 16.95
N ALA A 29 -11.91 30.35 15.87
CA ALA A 29 -12.76 29.16 15.95
C ALA A 29 -11.95 27.89 16.25
N THR A 30 -10.79 27.70 15.61
CA THR A 30 -9.89 26.57 15.89
C THR A 30 -9.44 26.55 17.34
N LEU A 31 -9.06 27.70 17.91
CA LEU A 31 -8.71 27.80 19.34
C LEU A 31 -9.86 27.42 20.26
N ARG A 32 -11.07 27.89 19.96
CA ARG A 32 -12.27 27.54 20.73
C ARG A 32 -12.59 26.05 20.65
N GLU A 33 -12.43 25.45 19.49
CA GLU A 33 -12.67 24.03 19.28
C GLU A 33 -11.63 23.18 20.02
N CYS A 34 -10.34 23.54 20.00
CA CYS A 34 -9.31 22.90 20.81
C CYS A 34 -9.68 22.90 22.30
N ALA A 35 -10.06 24.06 22.83
CA ALA A 35 -10.45 24.19 24.24
C ALA A 35 -11.70 23.37 24.58
N GLN A 36 -12.67 23.27 23.67
CA GLN A 36 -13.88 22.45 23.86
C GLN A 36 -13.60 20.96 23.83
N LEU A 37 -12.67 20.51 22.98
CA LEU A 37 -12.34 19.10 22.84
C LEU A 37 -11.55 18.59 24.06
N GLN A 38 -10.77 19.44 24.72
CA GLN A 38 -9.88 19.11 25.82
C GLN A 38 -10.51 18.19 26.88
N GLU A 39 -11.68 18.56 27.42
CA GLU A 39 -12.35 17.81 28.49
C GLU A 39 -12.78 16.39 28.08
N SER A 40 -12.79 16.11 26.78
CA SER A 40 -13.26 14.86 26.19
C SER A 40 -12.15 14.02 25.56
N LEU A 41 -10.89 14.47 25.64
CA LEU A 41 -9.75 13.75 25.09
C LEU A 41 -9.37 12.58 25.99
N PRO A 42 -9.22 11.37 25.44
CA PRO A 42 -8.69 10.24 26.17
C PRO A 42 -7.18 10.40 26.39
N PHE A 43 -6.64 9.75 27.42
CA PHE A 43 -5.21 9.59 27.60
C PHE A 43 -4.72 8.43 26.73
N VAL A 44 -4.10 8.75 25.60
CA VAL A 44 -3.66 7.78 24.63
C VAL A 44 -2.46 6.95 25.11
N ALA A 45 -1.91 7.15 26.31
CA ALA A 45 -0.91 6.27 26.91
C ALA A 45 -1.49 5.26 27.92
N SER A 46 -2.66 5.54 28.53
CA SER A 46 -3.23 4.69 29.59
C SER A 46 -4.62 4.14 29.29
N ASP A 47 -5.42 4.86 28.52
CA ASP A 47 -6.84 4.51 28.35
C ASP A 47 -7.01 3.43 27.28
N PRO A 48 -7.97 2.50 27.45
CA PRO A 48 -8.37 1.59 26.38
C PRO A 48 -9.01 2.40 25.25
N MET A 49 -8.47 2.30 24.03
CA MET A 49 -8.87 3.18 22.91
C MET A 49 -9.84 2.51 21.95
N ALA A 50 -11.10 2.95 21.94
CA ALA A 50 -12.10 2.60 20.95
C ALA A 50 -12.00 3.48 19.69
N GLU A 51 -12.66 3.07 18.61
CA GLU A 51 -12.66 3.82 17.33
C GLU A 51 -13.18 5.26 17.48
N ASP A 52 -14.19 5.49 18.31
CA ASP A 52 -14.73 6.84 18.54
C ASP A 52 -13.77 7.73 19.34
N GLU A 53 -12.92 7.15 20.20
CA GLU A 53 -11.87 7.88 20.92
C GLU A 53 -10.74 8.29 19.98
N TYR A 54 -10.32 7.41 19.08
CA TYR A 54 -9.38 7.77 18.02
C TYR A 54 -9.94 8.87 17.10
N LYS A 55 -11.25 8.91 16.83
CA LYS A 55 -11.84 10.02 16.06
C LYS A 55 -11.72 11.35 16.79
N LYS A 56 -11.85 11.37 18.12
CA LYS A 56 -11.66 12.60 18.92
C LYS A 56 -10.20 13.06 18.88
N VAL A 57 -9.25 12.13 19.05
CA VAL A 57 -7.82 12.40 18.93
C VAL A 57 -7.50 12.94 17.53
N ALA A 58 -7.98 12.27 16.48
CA ALA A 58 -7.80 12.71 15.09
C ALA A 58 -8.32 14.12 14.85
N ARG A 59 -9.48 14.47 15.42
CA ARG A 59 -10.05 15.81 15.34
C ARG A 59 -9.17 16.85 16.03
N PHE A 60 -8.67 16.55 17.23
CA PHE A 60 -7.78 17.46 17.95
C PHE A 60 -6.44 17.65 17.23
N LEU A 61 -5.83 16.56 16.77
CA LEU A 61 -4.62 16.59 15.94
C LEU A 61 -4.80 17.41 14.65
N SER A 62 -5.98 17.32 14.03
CA SER A 62 -6.32 18.15 12.87
C SER A 62 -6.39 19.63 13.23
N MET A 63 -6.91 19.98 14.42
CA MET A 63 -6.89 21.36 14.90
C MET A 63 -5.47 21.84 15.18
N LEU A 64 -4.62 21.02 15.79
CA LEU A 64 -3.22 21.35 16.01
C LEU A 64 -2.47 21.59 14.70
N GLY A 65 -2.71 20.77 13.67
CA GLY A 65 -2.15 21.01 12.33
C GLY A 65 -2.58 22.36 11.74
N MET A 66 -3.86 22.71 11.87
CA MET A 66 -4.34 24.04 11.46
C MET A 66 -3.74 25.18 12.28
N LEU A 67 -3.49 24.98 13.58
CA LEU A 67 -2.82 25.99 14.40
C LEU A 67 -1.35 26.14 14.02
N CYS A 68 -0.63 25.05 13.71
CA CYS A 68 0.74 25.10 13.20
C CYS A 68 0.79 25.93 11.92
N ASP A 69 -0.14 25.70 10.99
CA ASP A 69 -0.27 26.48 9.75
C ASP A 69 -0.45 27.98 10.01
N MET A 70 -1.31 28.32 10.96
CA MET A 70 -1.61 29.72 11.31
C MET A 70 -0.49 30.39 12.09
N CYS A 71 0.36 29.61 12.78
CA CYS A 71 1.52 30.07 13.52
C CYS A 71 2.82 29.94 12.73
N GLU A 72 2.75 29.51 11.46
CA GLU A 72 3.92 29.29 10.58
C GLU A 72 4.94 28.28 11.14
N VAL A 73 4.48 27.31 11.92
CA VAL A 73 5.29 26.19 12.41
C VAL A 73 5.40 25.13 11.33
N GLN A 74 6.62 24.86 10.86
CA GLN A 74 6.87 23.89 9.78
C GLN A 74 8.18 23.13 10.01
N SER A 75 8.07 21.83 10.24
CA SER A 75 9.18 20.89 10.15
C SER A 75 9.26 20.20 8.78
N ASP A 76 10.44 19.69 8.42
CA ASP A 76 10.61 18.88 7.21
C ASP A 76 9.98 17.48 7.38
N LYS A 77 8.79 17.30 6.80
CA LYS A 77 8.10 16.00 6.75
C LYS A 77 8.34 15.23 5.44
N GLY A 78 9.41 15.57 4.70
CA GLY A 78 9.81 14.90 3.46
C GLY A 78 10.13 13.42 3.63
N TYR A 79 10.49 12.99 4.86
CA TYR A 79 10.67 11.58 5.20
C TYR A 79 9.43 10.74 4.90
N ARG A 80 8.20 11.30 5.03
CA ARG A 80 6.97 10.57 4.74
C ARG A 80 6.96 10.02 3.32
N THR A 81 7.43 10.82 2.34
CA THR A 81 7.55 10.38 0.94
C THR A 81 8.73 9.44 0.72
N ARG A 82 9.89 9.71 1.36
CA ARG A 82 11.09 8.85 1.22
C ARG A 82 10.89 7.47 1.81
N ASN A 83 10.20 7.38 2.95
CA ASN A 83 9.98 6.17 3.73
C ASN A 83 8.70 5.43 3.31
N TYR A 84 8.17 5.74 2.13
CA TYR A 84 6.96 5.10 1.62
C TYR A 84 7.28 4.12 0.50
N HIS A 85 6.84 2.88 0.67
CA HIS A 85 7.12 1.85 -0.33
C HIS A 85 6.39 2.13 -1.65
N LYS A 86 7.13 2.14 -2.76
CA LYS A 86 6.63 2.51 -4.10
C LYS A 86 5.44 1.67 -4.58
N LEU A 87 5.34 0.41 -4.13
CA LEU A 87 4.28 -0.52 -4.51
C LEU A 87 3.09 -0.58 -3.55
N LEU A 88 3.14 0.14 -2.42
CA LEU A 88 2.14 0.02 -1.35
C LEU A 88 0.89 0.87 -1.63
N ASP A 89 -0.28 0.24 -1.52
CA ASP A 89 -1.60 0.90 -1.49
C ASP A 89 -2.08 1.09 -0.03
N PRO A 90 -2.77 2.19 0.33
CA PRO A 90 -3.23 3.30 -0.51
C PRO A 90 -2.10 4.20 -1.01
N ARG A 91 -2.25 4.85 -2.17
CA ARG A 91 -1.33 5.95 -2.50
C ARG A 91 -1.28 6.96 -1.34
N PRO A 92 -0.09 7.34 -0.87
CA PRO A 92 -0.01 8.21 0.28
C PRO A 92 -0.57 9.57 -0.14
N ASN A 93 -1.63 9.97 0.54
CA ASN A 93 -2.08 11.34 0.52
C ASN A 93 -1.34 12.05 1.64
N PHE A 94 -0.07 12.38 1.41
CA PHE A 94 0.70 13.14 2.40
C PHE A 94 0.09 14.53 2.48
N ASP A 95 -0.69 14.77 3.53
CA ASP A 95 -0.84 16.14 4.01
C ASP A 95 0.49 16.53 4.66
N PRO A 96 1.29 17.43 4.05
CA PRO A 96 2.60 17.77 4.58
C PRO A 96 2.53 18.45 5.95
N LYS A 97 1.33 18.82 6.42
CA LYS A 97 1.17 19.65 7.62
C LYS A 97 0.34 18.99 8.73
N GLY A 98 -0.27 17.84 8.45
CA GLY A 98 -1.09 17.12 9.42
C GLY A 98 -0.31 16.23 10.40
N PHE A 99 -1.01 15.88 11.47
CA PHE A 99 -0.61 14.89 12.47
C PHE A 99 -1.54 13.66 12.36
N PRO A 100 -1.15 12.63 11.60
CA PRO A 100 -2.02 11.49 11.33
C PRO A 100 -2.27 10.66 12.58
N VAL A 101 -3.54 10.46 12.94
CA VAL A 101 -3.92 9.57 14.07
C VAL A 101 -3.43 8.12 13.86
N ALA A 102 -3.18 7.72 12.62
CA ALA A 102 -2.60 6.42 12.30
C ALA A 102 -1.23 6.20 12.96
N VAL A 103 -0.43 7.25 13.16
CA VAL A 103 0.86 7.18 13.86
C VAL A 103 0.65 6.94 15.36
N VAL A 104 -0.37 7.56 15.96
CA VAL A 104 -0.75 7.29 17.36
C VAL A 104 -1.26 5.86 17.53
N ARG A 105 -2.09 5.39 16.59
CA ARG A 105 -2.54 3.99 16.54
C ARG A 105 -1.37 3.02 16.40
N ALA A 106 -0.39 3.35 15.57
CA ALA A 106 0.79 2.52 15.37
C ALA A 106 1.66 2.47 16.64
N ALA A 107 1.91 3.60 17.29
CA ALA A 107 2.64 3.64 18.57
C ALA A 107 1.95 2.78 19.65
N ARG A 108 0.62 2.86 19.73
CA ARG A 108 -0.19 2.00 20.59
C ARG A 108 -0.04 0.53 20.25
N GLY A 109 -0.19 0.19 18.96
CA GLY A 109 0.00 -1.18 18.48
C GLY A 109 1.38 -1.72 18.86
N ILE A 110 2.43 -0.92 18.71
CA ILE A 110 3.80 -1.29 19.09
C ILE A 110 3.93 -1.54 20.60
N GLN A 111 3.31 -0.69 21.42
CA GLN A 111 3.32 -0.85 22.88
C GLN A 111 2.64 -2.16 23.33
N ASP A 112 1.51 -2.49 22.71
CA ASP A 112 0.73 -3.69 23.04
C ASP A 112 1.37 -4.96 22.47
N GLU A 113 1.77 -4.92 21.20
CA GLU A 113 2.40 -6.01 20.47
C GLU A 113 3.45 -5.43 19.50
N PRO A 114 4.76 -5.47 19.84
CA PRO A 114 5.80 -4.80 19.08
C PRO A 114 6.23 -5.58 17.82
N SER A 115 5.25 -6.07 17.07
CA SER A 115 5.46 -6.80 15.84
C SER A 115 4.30 -6.67 14.88
N LEU A 116 4.59 -6.75 13.59
CA LEU A 116 3.60 -6.87 12.52
C LEU A 116 3.62 -8.28 11.97
N CYS A 117 2.47 -8.80 11.58
CA CYS A 117 2.37 -10.03 10.83
C CYS A 117 1.94 -9.70 9.41
N TYR A 118 2.73 -10.10 8.42
CA TYR A 118 2.34 -10.07 7.01
C TYR A 118 2.58 -11.43 6.40
N ASN A 119 1.56 -11.97 5.73
CA ASN A 119 1.70 -13.22 4.97
C ASN A 119 2.26 -14.38 5.81
N GLY A 120 1.84 -14.49 7.07
CA GLY A 120 2.29 -15.54 8.00
C GLY A 120 3.69 -15.32 8.60
N LYS A 121 4.43 -14.29 8.15
CA LYS A 121 5.73 -13.91 8.70
C LYS A 121 5.58 -12.77 9.70
N ARG A 122 6.21 -12.94 10.86
CA ARG A 122 6.24 -11.94 11.94
C ARG A 122 7.50 -11.08 11.84
N TYR A 123 7.32 -9.77 11.82
CA TYR A 123 8.34 -8.74 11.79
C TYR A 123 8.37 -8.04 13.15
N GLN A 124 9.50 -8.08 13.84
CA GLN A 124 9.64 -7.39 15.13
C GLN A 124 10.22 -6.00 14.90
N PHE A 125 9.62 -4.99 15.54
CA PHE A 125 10.23 -3.67 15.61
C PHE A 125 11.46 -3.70 16.51
N SER A 126 12.42 -2.80 16.26
CA SER A 126 13.59 -2.65 17.13
C SER A 126 13.20 -2.19 18.53
N ASP A 127 14.08 -2.41 19.50
CA ASP A 127 13.89 -1.88 20.85
C ASP A 127 13.88 -0.34 20.87
N GLU A 128 14.58 0.31 19.94
CA GLU A 128 14.56 1.77 19.78
C GLU A 128 13.15 2.28 19.43
N VAL A 129 12.49 1.66 18.45
CA VAL A 129 11.12 2.05 18.08
C VAL A 129 10.13 1.79 19.22
N LYS A 130 10.32 0.71 19.99
CA LYS A 130 9.48 0.42 21.16
C LYS A 130 9.62 1.48 22.24
N GLU A 131 10.86 1.81 22.63
CA GLU A 131 11.13 2.84 23.63
C GLU A 131 10.61 4.22 23.17
N LYS A 132 10.79 4.55 21.89
CA LYS A 132 10.27 5.79 21.30
C LYS A 132 8.76 5.82 21.23
N ALA A 133 8.09 4.71 20.93
CA ALA A 133 6.63 4.62 20.94
C ALA A 133 6.07 4.86 22.34
N GLU A 134 6.66 4.26 23.38
CA GLU A 134 6.24 4.48 24.77
C GLU A 134 6.45 5.92 25.24
N SER A 135 7.59 6.54 24.88
CA SER A 135 7.84 7.95 25.19
C SER A 135 6.85 8.84 24.44
N PHE A 136 6.70 8.62 23.14
CA PHE A 136 5.80 9.37 22.27
C PHE A 136 4.36 9.40 22.79
N LEU A 137 3.83 8.25 23.27
CA LEU A 137 2.48 8.20 23.84
C LEU A 137 2.35 9.00 25.16
N LYS A 138 3.37 9.02 26.00
CA LYS A 138 3.36 9.86 27.22
C LYS A 138 3.50 11.33 26.88
N ASP A 139 4.36 11.64 25.92
CA ASP A 139 4.64 13.01 25.48
C ASP A 139 3.43 13.61 24.77
N ILE A 140 2.73 12.85 23.90
CA ILE A 140 1.53 13.35 23.23
C ILE A 140 0.41 13.67 24.23
N ASP A 141 0.20 12.84 25.27
CA ASP A 141 -0.76 13.13 26.34
C ASP A 141 -0.37 14.39 27.12
N ARG A 142 0.92 14.55 27.43
CA ARG A 142 1.43 15.74 28.11
C ARG A 142 1.22 16.99 27.26
N GLU A 143 1.67 16.97 26.02
CA GLU A 143 1.66 18.14 25.14
C GLU A 143 0.24 18.55 24.72
N MET A 144 -0.65 17.58 24.45
CA MET A 144 -2.06 17.89 24.17
C MET A 144 -2.71 18.62 25.35
N ASN A 145 -2.42 18.21 26.59
CA ASN A 145 -2.90 18.87 27.79
C ASN A 145 -2.24 20.24 28.03
N LEU A 146 -0.93 20.38 27.78
CA LEU A 146 -0.21 21.65 27.92
C LEU A 146 -0.72 22.70 26.94
N ILE A 147 -0.91 22.33 25.67
CA ILE A 147 -1.42 23.24 24.64
C ILE A 147 -2.86 23.64 24.95
N ALA A 148 -3.74 22.67 25.25
CA ALA A 148 -5.13 22.97 25.55
C ALA A 148 -5.28 23.81 26.83
N GLY A 149 -4.53 23.44 27.89
CA GLY A 149 -4.45 24.18 29.15
C GLY A 149 -3.82 25.57 29.03
N TYR A 150 -3.11 25.86 27.94
CA TYR A 150 -2.64 27.19 27.61
C TYR A 150 -3.71 28.02 26.85
N ILE A 151 -4.43 27.38 25.93
CA ILE A 151 -5.47 28.03 25.11
C ILE A 151 -6.68 28.42 25.95
N GLU A 152 -7.19 27.53 26.79
CA GLU A 152 -8.45 27.73 27.50
C GLU A 152 -8.43 28.97 28.45
N PRO A 153 -7.41 29.17 29.31
CA PRO A 153 -7.33 30.36 30.15
C PRO A 153 -7.16 31.66 29.35
N ALA A 154 -6.42 31.60 28.23
CA ALA A 154 -6.24 32.74 27.34
C ALA A 154 -7.58 33.17 26.71
N LEU A 155 -8.42 32.22 26.29
CA LEU A 155 -9.77 32.49 25.79
C LEU A 155 -10.69 33.06 26.88
N LYS A 156 -10.65 32.51 28.10
CA LYS A 156 -11.48 32.97 29.23
C LYS A 156 -11.10 34.39 29.71
N SER A 157 -9.83 34.75 29.64
CA SER A 157 -9.30 36.05 30.09
C SER A 157 -9.29 37.12 28.99
N ASP A 158 -9.86 36.85 27.81
CA ASP A 158 -9.78 37.73 26.64
C ASP A 158 -8.33 38.12 26.28
N PHE A 159 -7.39 37.15 26.41
CA PHE A 159 -5.95 37.32 26.21
C PHE A 159 -5.35 38.38 27.14
N GLY A 160 -5.59 38.26 28.45
CA GLY A 160 -5.21 39.27 29.45
C GLY A 160 -3.71 39.61 29.52
N GLN A 161 -2.83 38.71 29.09
CA GLN A 161 -1.38 38.94 28.97
C GLN A 161 -0.95 39.57 27.63
N GLY A 162 -1.90 39.80 26.73
CA GLY A 162 -1.69 40.33 25.39
C GLY A 162 -1.71 39.25 24.30
N LEU A 163 -2.41 39.55 23.20
CA LEU A 163 -2.56 38.63 22.06
C LEU A 163 -1.22 38.29 21.39
N ARG A 164 -0.26 39.21 21.39
CA ARG A 164 1.08 38.98 20.81
C ARG A 164 1.85 37.95 21.62
N THR A 165 1.90 38.11 22.94
CA THR A 165 2.54 37.17 23.87
C THR A 165 1.93 35.78 23.74
N PHE A 166 0.59 35.72 23.70
CA PHE A 166 -0.14 34.47 23.49
C PHE A 166 0.29 33.74 22.22
N LYS A 167 0.40 34.46 21.10
CA LYS A 167 0.81 33.85 19.81
C LYS A 167 2.24 33.32 19.85
N VAL A 168 3.17 34.04 20.47
CA VAL A 168 4.58 33.61 20.57
C VAL A 168 4.67 32.33 21.39
N GLU A 169 4.11 32.32 22.60
CA GLU A 169 4.17 31.15 23.47
C GLU A 169 3.37 29.95 22.92
N LEU A 170 2.27 30.19 22.20
CA LEU A 170 1.57 29.12 21.49
C LEU A 170 2.42 28.55 20.35
N THR A 171 3.16 29.40 19.63
CA THR A 171 4.07 28.97 18.56
C THR A 171 5.15 28.06 19.13
N ASP A 172 5.78 28.45 20.24
CA ASP A 172 6.84 27.65 20.90
C ASP A 172 6.30 26.26 21.30
N LYS A 173 5.09 26.19 21.89
CA LYS A 173 4.45 24.91 22.26
C LYS A 173 4.10 24.04 21.05
N LEU A 174 3.67 24.66 19.95
CA LEU A 174 3.36 23.94 18.72
C LEU A 174 4.64 23.42 18.04
N MET A 175 5.77 24.15 18.15
CA MET A 175 7.07 23.67 17.69
C MET A 175 7.53 22.45 18.48
N GLU A 176 7.46 22.50 19.81
CA GLU A 176 7.80 21.34 20.67
C GLU A 176 6.94 20.10 20.34
N PHE A 177 5.64 20.31 20.09
CA PHE A 177 4.74 19.24 19.67
C PHE A 177 5.09 18.68 18.28
N ASP A 178 5.40 19.54 17.32
CA ASP A 178 5.75 19.14 15.95
C ASP A 178 7.07 18.35 15.92
N ASP A 179 8.09 18.83 16.64
CA ASP A 179 9.40 18.15 16.75
C ASP A 179 9.25 16.76 17.35
N MET A 180 8.51 16.63 18.46
CA MET A 180 8.23 15.34 19.11
C MET A 180 7.51 14.37 18.16
N PHE A 181 6.54 14.86 17.38
CA PHE A 181 5.80 14.02 16.45
C PHE A 181 6.69 13.56 15.28
N VAL A 182 7.49 14.47 14.73
CA VAL A 182 8.43 14.19 13.63
C VAL A 182 9.48 13.17 14.06
N GLU A 183 10.04 13.30 15.26
CA GLU A 183 11.07 12.41 15.78
C GLU A 183 10.59 10.95 15.79
N PHE A 184 9.41 10.69 16.35
CA PHE A 184 8.84 9.34 16.39
C PHE A 184 8.45 8.83 15.00
N GLU A 185 7.69 9.63 14.24
CA GLU A 185 7.15 9.20 12.94
C GLU A 185 8.26 8.88 11.94
N GLN A 186 9.37 9.62 11.97
CA GLN A 186 10.51 9.40 11.08
C GLN A 186 11.18 8.05 11.34
N ILE A 187 11.43 7.69 12.60
CA ILE A 187 12.07 6.41 12.97
C ILE A 187 11.11 5.26 12.65
N TYR A 188 9.85 5.38 13.09
CA TYR A 188 8.82 4.37 12.83
C TYR A 188 8.64 4.10 11.33
N SER A 189 8.51 5.15 10.51
CA SER A 189 8.31 5.00 9.07
C SER A 189 9.52 4.39 8.36
N ALA A 190 10.74 4.63 8.85
CA ALA A 190 11.95 4.02 8.29
C ALA A 190 11.96 2.50 8.48
N GLU A 191 11.69 2.01 9.70
CA GLU A 191 11.59 0.56 9.94
C GLU A 191 10.40 -0.07 9.19
N LEU A 192 9.28 0.66 9.10
CA LEU A 192 8.15 0.18 8.33
C LEU A 192 8.48 0.03 6.84
N LEU A 193 9.30 0.91 6.28
CA LEU A 193 9.80 0.76 4.91
C LEU A 193 10.66 -0.49 4.75
N GLU A 194 11.53 -0.80 5.71
CA GLU A 194 12.35 -2.01 5.69
C GLU A 194 11.49 -3.28 5.68
N ILE A 195 10.46 -3.31 6.53
CA ILE A 195 9.47 -4.39 6.55
C ILE A 195 8.79 -4.51 5.17
N TYR A 196 8.33 -3.39 4.60
CA TYR A 196 7.68 -3.42 3.30
C TYR A 196 8.61 -3.81 2.15
N ASN A 197 9.89 -3.43 2.19
CA ASN A 197 10.87 -3.87 1.20
C ASN A 197 10.99 -5.40 1.19
N ASP A 198 10.95 -6.04 2.37
CA ASP A 198 10.96 -7.51 2.47
C ASP A 198 9.63 -8.13 2.01
N VAL A 199 8.49 -7.59 2.46
CA VAL A 199 7.15 -8.05 2.06
C VAL A 199 6.95 -8.00 0.54
N PHE A 200 7.44 -6.94 -0.11
CA PHE A 200 7.30 -6.76 -1.55
C PHE A 200 8.48 -7.30 -2.37
N ALA A 201 9.54 -7.84 -1.76
CA ALA A 201 10.79 -8.20 -2.45
C ALA A 201 10.56 -9.03 -3.72
N VAL A 202 9.81 -10.13 -3.60
CA VAL A 202 9.52 -11.03 -4.73
C VAL A 202 8.64 -10.37 -5.79
N ILE A 203 7.70 -9.49 -5.40
CA ILE A 203 6.86 -8.75 -6.35
C ILE A 203 7.71 -7.71 -7.09
N ASP A 204 8.65 -7.08 -6.39
CA ASP A 204 9.63 -6.15 -6.96
C ASP A 204 10.51 -6.86 -7.99
N GLU A 205 10.95 -8.10 -7.72
CA GLU A 205 11.68 -8.93 -8.68
C GLU A 205 10.84 -9.20 -9.95
N MET A 206 9.56 -9.54 -9.80
CA MET A 206 8.64 -9.74 -10.93
C MET A 206 8.46 -8.47 -11.77
N VAL A 207 8.27 -7.32 -11.11
CA VAL A 207 8.14 -6.01 -11.77
C VAL A 207 9.42 -5.64 -12.52
N GLN A 208 10.58 -5.87 -11.92
CA GLN A 208 11.87 -5.60 -12.55
C GLN A 208 12.14 -6.54 -13.74
N ALA A 209 11.84 -7.84 -13.59
CA ALA A 209 11.98 -8.80 -14.68
C ALA A 209 11.10 -8.43 -15.87
N GLU A 210 9.84 -8.02 -15.63
CA GLU A 210 8.98 -7.53 -16.71
C GLU A 210 9.49 -6.22 -17.34
N ALA A 211 9.99 -5.27 -16.55
CA ALA A 211 10.56 -4.05 -17.10
C ALA A 211 11.77 -4.34 -18.03
N ARG A 212 12.66 -5.25 -17.62
CA ARG A 212 13.81 -5.68 -18.42
C ARG A 212 13.39 -6.47 -19.66
N LEU A 213 12.38 -7.34 -19.51
CA LEU A 213 11.81 -8.11 -20.61
C LEU A 213 11.20 -7.20 -21.68
N THR A 214 10.40 -6.21 -21.27
CA THR A 214 9.85 -5.19 -22.19
C THR A 214 10.97 -4.44 -22.92
N ALA A 215 12.01 -4.03 -22.20
CA ALA A 215 13.16 -3.35 -22.82
C ALA A 215 13.96 -4.26 -23.76
N ALA A 216 14.01 -5.58 -23.53
CA ALA A 216 14.62 -6.53 -24.45
C ALA A 216 13.78 -6.69 -25.73
N GLU A 217 12.45 -6.78 -25.60
CA GLU A 217 11.52 -6.82 -26.73
C GLU A 217 11.61 -5.56 -27.60
N GLU A 218 11.71 -4.37 -27.00
CA GLU A 218 11.85 -3.10 -27.72
C GLU A 218 13.18 -2.97 -28.50
N ARG A 219 14.23 -3.62 -27.99
CA ARG A 219 15.55 -3.71 -28.66
C ARG A 219 15.62 -4.84 -29.67
N GLU A 220 14.56 -5.64 -29.78
CA GLU A 220 14.51 -6.86 -30.58
C GLU A 220 15.62 -7.88 -30.22
N ASP A 221 16.04 -7.90 -28.94
CA ASP A 221 17.09 -8.78 -28.41
C ASP A 221 16.48 -10.11 -27.90
N ILE A 222 16.49 -11.12 -28.77
CA ILE A 222 15.84 -12.42 -28.51
C ILE A 222 16.51 -13.20 -27.37
N GLU A 223 17.84 -13.13 -27.25
CA GLU A 223 18.57 -13.86 -26.21
C GLU A 223 18.28 -13.24 -24.83
N GLN A 224 18.35 -11.92 -24.73
CA GLN A 224 17.99 -11.23 -23.50
C GLN A 224 16.50 -11.42 -23.18
N LYS A 225 15.61 -11.40 -24.18
CA LYS A 225 14.17 -11.68 -23.99
C LYS A 225 13.99 -13.03 -23.31
N GLN A 226 14.55 -14.10 -23.85
CA GLN A 226 14.41 -15.45 -23.29
C GLN A 226 15.00 -15.57 -21.88
N ALA A 227 16.12 -14.90 -21.60
CA ALA A 227 16.71 -14.88 -20.27
C ALA A 227 15.78 -14.19 -19.24
N GLU A 228 15.15 -13.07 -19.62
CA GLU A 228 14.21 -12.35 -18.76
C GLU A 228 12.84 -13.05 -18.66
N GLU A 229 12.40 -13.77 -19.70
CA GLU A 229 11.22 -14.66 -19.61
C GLU A 229 11.44 -15.72 -18.52
N ALA A 230 12.58 -16.40 -18.54
CA ALA A 230 12.94 -17.37 -17.52
C ALA A 230 13.07 -16.73 -16.13
N ALA A 231 13.63 -15.53 -16.02
CA ALA A 231 13.70 -14.80 -14.76
C ALA A 231 12.31 -14.45 -14.22
N PHE A 232 11.39 -14.03 -15.09
CA PHE A 232 10.02 -13.75 -14.71
C PHE A 232 9.29 -15.01 -14.23
N VAL A 233 9.44 -16.14 -14.92
CA VAL A 233 8.83 -17.43 -14.49
C VAL A 233 9.36 -17.84 -13.12
N ARG A 234 10.67 -17.78 -12.88
CA ARG A 234 11.25 -18.07 -11.56
C ARG A 234 10.69 -17.18 -10.46
N ALA A 235 10.54 -15.87 -10.71
CA ALA A 235 9.99 -14.95 -9.73
C ALA A 235 8.51 -15.25 -9.42
N VAL A 236 7.73 -15.66 -10.43
CA VAL A 236 6.35 -16.13 -10.27
C VAL A 236 6.28 -17.40 -9.41
N GLU A 237 7.13 -18.39 -9.69
CA GLU A 237 7.20 -19.62 -8.89
C GLU A 237 7.61 -19.32 -7.44
N GLY A 238 8.63 -18.48 -7.26
CA GLY A 238 9.06 -18.03 -5.93
C GLY A 238 7.93 -17.37 -5.14
N PHE A 239 7.11 -16.54 -5.80
CA PHE A 239 5.92 -15.97 -5.18
C PHE A 239 4.90 -17.03 -4.77
N LEU A 240 4.62 -18.01 -5.65
CA LEU A 240 3.63 -19.06 -5.37
C LEU A 240 4.02 -19.93 -4.17
N VAL A 241 5.32 -20.20 -3.99
CA VAL A 241 5.86 -20.89 -2.80
C VAL A 241 5.57 -20.06 -1.55
N LEU A 242 5.99 -18.78 -1.53
CA LEU A 242 5.75 -17.88 -0.39
C LEU A 242 4.26 -17.71 -0.09
N TYR A 243 3.42 -17.67 -1.12
CA TYR A 243 1.97 -17.61 -0.96
C TYR A 243 1.41 -18.89 -0.32
N SER A 244 1.89 -20.07 -0.71
CA SER A 244 1.47 -21.33 -0.09
C SER A 244 1.87 -21.38 1.38
N GLU A 245 3.12 -21.02 1.71
CA GLU A 245 3.60 -20.91 3.10
C GLU A 245 2.75 -19.94 3.94
N ALA A 246 2.42 -18.78 3.37
CA ALA A 246 1.54 -17.80 4.02
C ALA A 246 0.14 -18.35 4.31
N MET A 247 -0.44 -19.11 3.38
CA MET A 247 -1.75 -19.75 3.56
C MET A 247 -1.72 -20.85 4.62
N GLU A 248 -0.64 -21.62 4.70
CA GLU A 248 -0.45 -22.63 5.76
C GLU A 248 -0.33 -22.02 7.16
N ALA A 249 0.42 -20.91 7.27
CA ALA A 249 0.53 -20.17 8.52
C ALA A 249 -0.85 -19.65 8.97
N LYS A 250 -1.63 -19.07 8.06
CA LYS A 250 -3.00 -18.61 8.34
C LYS A 250 -3.95 -19.74 8.70
N TYR A 251 -3.80 -20.92 8.11
CA TYR A 251 -4.61 -22.10 8.48
C TYR A 251 -4.30 -22.54 9.91
N THR A 252 -3.03 -22.56 10.28
CA THR A 252 -2.60 -22.85 11.65
C THR A 252 -3.17 -21.85 12.66
N ALA A 253 -3.32 -20.58 12.24
CA ALA A 253 -3.98 -19.54 13.03
C ALA A 253 -5.53 -19.62 13.04
N GLY A 254 -6.13 -20.50 12.25
CA GLY A 254 -7.59 -20.64 12.13
C GLY A 254 -8.26 -19.56 11.27
N GLU A 255 -7.50 -18.82 10.47
CA GLU A 255 -8.00 -17.69 9.66
C GLU A 255 -8.50 -18.13 8.28
N VAL A 256 -8.02 -19.25 7.77
CA VAL A 256 -8.40 -19.81 6.46
C VAL A 256 -8.75 -21.29 6.58
N THR A 257 -9.45 -21.80 5.57
CA THR A 257 -9.90 -23.20 5.53
C THR A 257 -8.85 -24.13 4.92
N GLN A 258 -8.92 -25.43 5.25
CA GLN A 258 -8.06 -26.46 4.63
C GLN A 258 -8.23 -26.52 3.10
N ALA A 259 -9.43 -26.20 2.60
CA ALA A 259 -9.69 -26.15 1.16
C ALA A 259 -8.85 -25.04 0.49
N GLU A 260 -8.74 -23.87 1.11
CA GLU A 260 -7.93 -22.76 0.59
C GLU A 260 -6.43 -23.08 0.63
N VAL A 261 -5.97 -23.79 1.66
CA VAL A 261 -4.59 -24.31 1.72
C VAL A 261 -4.33 -25.31 0.60
N ASN A 262 -5.25 -26.27 0.39
CA ASN A 262 -5.09 -27.28 -0.66
C ASN A 262 -5.00 -26.64 -2.04
N VAL A 263 -5.83 -25.63 -2.33
CA VAL A 263 -5.75 -24.85 -3.57
C VAL A 263 -4.41 -24.13 -3.70
N SER A 264 -3.80 -23.67 -2.59
CA SER A 264 -2.46 -23.08 -2.62
C SER A 264 -1.34 -24.10 -2.86
N ARG A 265 -1.57 -25.38 -2.52
CA ARG A 265 -0.60 -26.48 -2.69
C ARG A 265 -0.71 -27.20 -4.03
N GLU A 266 -1.76 -26.95 -4.80
CA GLU A 266 -1.93 -27.49 -6.17
C GLU A 266 -0.79 -27.08 -7.13
N PHE A 267 0.13 -26.21 -6.69
CA PHE A 267 1.27 -25.70 -7.45
C PHE A 267 2.60 -26.44 -7.17
N ALA A 268 2.55 -27.73 -6.83
CA ALA A 268 3.74 -28.51 -6.44
C ALA A 268 4.70 -28.82 -7.60
N GLU A 269 4.23 -28.77 -8.85
CA GLU A 269 5.03 -29.08 -10.04
C GLU A 269 5.60 -27.79 -10.65
N SER A 270 6.92 -27.68 -10.66
CA SER A 270 7.61 -26.54 -11.25
C SER A 270 7.38 -26.48 -12.77
N ILE A 271 7.12 -25.27 -13.24
CA ILE A 271 7.04 -24.92 -14.64
C ILE A 271 8.49 -24.80 -15.16
N PRO A 272 8.88 -25.53 -16.22
CA PRO A 272 10.24 -25.43 -16.76
C PRO A 272 10.63 -23.97 -17.07
N GLU A 273 11.87 -23.57 -16.78
CA GLU A 273 12.32 -22.17 -17.01
C GLU A 273 12.15 -21.73 -18.47
N ARG A 274 12.36 -22.66 -19.41
CA ARG A 274 12.20 -22.45 -20.86
C ARG A 274 10.78 -22.72 -21.35
N SER A 275 9.81 -22.82 -20.45
CA SER A 275 8.42 -23.18 -20.76
C SER A 275 7.81 -22.28 -21.82
N LEU A 276 8.06 -20.97 -21.77
CA LEU A 276 7.56 -20.05 -22.80
C LEU A 276 8.21 -20.32 -24.15
N GLU A 277 9.55 -20.41 -24.20
CA GLU A 277 10.25 -20.75 -25.44
C GLU A 277 9.75 -22.07 -26.05
N LEU A 278 9.47 -23.07 -25.21
CA LEU A 278 8.93 -24.37 -25.61
C LEU A 278 7.47 -24.29 -26.08
N ALA A 279 6.64 -23.47 -25.43
CA ALA A 279 5.27 -23.24 -25.86
C ALA A 279 5.25 -22.54 -27.22
N GLU A 280 6.14 -21.55 -27.42
CA GLU A 280 6.30 -20.89 -28.71
C GLU A 280 6.79 -21.87 -29.79
N ALA A 281 7.67 -22.81 -29.41
CA ALA A 281 8.14 -23.86 -30.29
C ALA A 281 7.06 -24.87 -30.65
N ALA A 282 6.08 -25.12 -29.77
CA ALA A 282 4.92 -25.95 -30.07
C ALA A 282 4.09 -25.36 -31.22
N ILE A 283 3.88 -24.04 -31.19
CA ILE A 283 3.18 -23.32 -32.26
C ILE A 283 4.03 -23.35 -33.54
N PHE A 284 5.34 -23.11 -33.45
CA PHE A 284 6.23 -23.15 -34.61
C PHE A 284 6.25 -24.53 -35.30
N TYR A 285 6.20 -25.61 -34.52
CA TYR A 285 6.15 -26.98 -35.01
C TYR A 285 4.72 -27.53 -35.11
N GLU A 286 3.71 -26.67 -35.34
CA GLU A 286 2.30 -27.07 -35.37
C GLU A 286 2.02 -28.31 -36.23
N HIS A 287 2.61 -28.39 -37.43
CA HIS A 287 2.41 -29.53 -38.33
C HIS A 287 2.85 -30.86 -37.70
N LYS A 288 3.96 -30.87 -36.94
CA LYS A 288 4.43 -32.07 -36.25
C LYS A 288 3.51 -32.48 -35.11
N VAL A 289 2.90 -31.50 -34.44
CA VAL A 289 1.93 -31.75 -33.36
C VAL A 289 0.61 -32.27 -33.93
N ILE A 290 0.17 -31.71 -35.07
CA ILE A 290 -1.03 -32.15 -35.80
C ILE A 290 -0.83 -33.56 -36.36
N ASP A 291 0.35 -33.89 -36.90
CA ASP A 291 0.67 -35.23 -37.41
C ASP A 291 0.59 -36.32 -36.32
N LEU A 292 0.72 -35.95 -35.04
CA LEU A 292 0.52 -36.83 -33.90
C LEU A 292 -0.96 -36.98 -33.48
N GLY A 293 -1.87 -36.26 -34.12
CA GLY A 293 -3.28 -36.19 -33.75
C GLY A 293 -3.53 -35.48 -32.41
N ARG A 294 -2.64 -34.56 -32.01
CA ARG A 294 -2.66 -33.87 -30.71
C ARG A 294 -2.96 -32.37 -30.83
N GLU A 295 -4.04 -32.01 -31.52
CA GLU A 295 -4.45 -30.61 -31.66
C GLU A 295 -4.74 -29.95 -30.28
N ASP A 296 -5.16 -30.73 -29.29
CA ASP A 296 -5.35 -30.33 -27.89
C ASP A 296 -4.08 -29.72 -27.26
N TRP A 297 -2.90 -30.15 -27.71
CA TRP A 297 -1.62 -29.61 -27.26
C TRP A 297 -1.36 -28.19 -27.73
N LEU A 298 -1.78 -27.85 -28.95
CA LEU A 298 -1.65 -26.49 -29.48
C LEU A 298 -2.57 -25.53 -28.74
N GLU A 299 -3.80 -25.96 -28.42
CA GLU A 299 -4.70 -25.17 -27.58
C GLU A 299 -4.10 -24.92 -26.19
N SER A 300 -3.53 -25.94 -25.56
CA SER A 300 -2.88 -25.84 -24.24
C SER A 300 -1.69 -24.88 -24.25
N ALA A 301 -0.81 -24.97 -25.26
CA ALA A 301 0.31 -24.05 -25.42
C ALA A 301 -0.15 -22.60 -25.65
N ASN A 302 -1.18 -22.39 -26.48
CA ASN A 302 -1.75 -21.07 -26.72
C ASN A 302 -2.35 -20.45 -25.45
N GLU A 303 -3.13 -21.21 -24.69
CA GLU A 303 -3.72 -20.75 -23.42
C GLU A 303 -2.64 -20.45 -22.37
N PHE A 304 -1.53 -21.21 -22.36
CA PHE A 304 -0.38 -20.93 -21.51
C PHE A 304 0.29 -19.60 -21.87
N ILE A 305 0.65 -19.38 -23.14
CA ILE A 305 1.21 -18.11 -23.62
C ILE A 305 0.26 -16.95 -23.32
N ARG A 306 -1.04 -17.16 -23.50
CA ARG A 306 -2.06 -16.14 -23.20
C ARG A 306 -2.05 -15.77 -21.72
N SER A 307 -2.12 -16.75 -20.82
CA SER A 307 -2.12 -16.51 -19.37
C SER A 307 -0.85 -15.79 -18.90
N TYR A 308 0.29 -16.13 -19.50
CA TYR A 308 1.56 -15.44 -19.28
C TYR A 308 1.50 -13.95 -19.63
N LEU A 309 0.95 -13.61 -20.79
CA LEU A 309 0.81 -12.23 -21.23
C LEU A 309 -0.18 -11.44 -20.36
N GLU A 310 -1.31 -12.07 -19.97
CA GLU A 310 -2.27 -11.46 -19.05
C GLU A 310 -1.60 -11.12 -17.70
N LEU A 311 -0.76 -12.04 -17.19
CA LEU A 311 0.02 -11.83 -15.98
C LEU A 311 1.06 -10.71 -16.15
N ARG A 312 1.84 -10.70 -17.24
CA ARG A 312 2.80 -9.63 -17.54
C ARG A 312 2.16 -8.25 -17.60
N LEU A 313 0.99 -8.15 -18.25
CA LEU A 313 0.25 -6.88 -18.33
C LEU A 313 -0.19 -6.39 -16.96
N TYR A 314 -0.64 -7.31 -16.10
CA TYR A 314 -0.96 -6.97 -14.72
C TYR A 314 0.27 -6.53 -13.94
N VAL A 315 1.38 -7.28 -14.01
CA VAL A 315 2.62 -6.96 -13.31
C VAL A 315 3.19 -5.61 -13.75
N ALA A 316 3.16 -5.30 -15.05
CA ALA A 316 3.58 -4.00 -15.57
C ALA A 316 2.74 -2.83 -15.02
N ALA A 317 1.49 -3.09 -14.60
CA ALA A 317 0.61 -2.08 -14.03
C ALA A 317 0.76 -1.91 -12.51
N ILE A 318 1.44 -2.83 -11.81
CA ILE A 318 1.61 -2.81 -10.34
C ILE A 318 2.21 -1.48 -9.82
N PRO A 319 3.25 -0.87 -10.44
CA PRO A 319 3.77 0.41 -9.95
C PRO A 319 2.74 1.55 -9.92
N LEU A 320 1.70 1.46 -10.75
CA LEU A 320 0.61 2.43 -10.83
C LEU A 320 -0.58 2.03 -9.95
N GLN A 321 -1.01 0.77 -10.03
CA GLN A 321 -2.18 0.26 -9.31
C GLN A 321 -1.90 0.02 -7.83
N ARG A 322 -0.65 -0.32 -7.51
CA ARG A 322 -0.16 -0.69 -6.19
C ARG A 322 -0.90 -1.89 -5.60
N LEU A 323 -0.40 -2.41 -4.49
CA LEU A 323 -0.88 -3.64 -3.88
C LEU A 323 -1.02 -3.48 -2.37
N SER A 324 -1.92 -4.28 -1.79
CA SER A 324 -1.96 -4.51 -0.35
C SER A 324 -0.72 -5.31 0.06
N PRO A 325 -0.12 -5.07 1.24
CA PRO A 325 0.96 -5.90 1.77
C PRO A 325 0.49 -7.34 2.07
N GLU A 326 -0.81 -7.54 2.30
CA GLU A 326 -1.42 -8.86 2.45
C GLU A 326 -1.74 -9.49 1.10
N TYR A 327 -1.11 -10.63 0.79
CA TYR A 327 -1.27 -11.30 -0.51
C TYR A 327 -2.72 -11.68 -0.81
N ILE A 328 -3.48 -12.09 0.21
CA ILE A 328 -4.88 -12.52 0.05
C ILE A 328 -5.82 -11.40 -0.39
N ASP A 329 -5.48 -10.16 -0.09
CA ASP A 329 -6.27 -8.99 -0.49
C ASP A 329 -6.12 -8.69 -2.00
N ASN A 330 -5.02 -9.15 -2.60
CA ASN A 330 -4.70 -8.95 -4.01
C ASN A 330 -5.36 -10.01 -4.91
N LYS A 331 -6.67 -10.21 -4.77
CA LYS A 331 -7.43 -11.33 -5.39
C LYS A 331 -7.22 -11.50 -6.89
N ARG A 332 -7.15 -10.39 -7.64
CA ARG A 332 -6.93 -10.42 -9.10
C ARG A 332 -5.53 -10.93 -9.43
N PHE A 333 -4.52 -10.47 -8.69
CA PHE A 333 -3.14 -10.91 -8.87
C PHE A 333 -3.02 -12.41 -8.64
N ILE A 334 -3.54 -12.89 -7.50
CA ILE A 334 -3.55 -14.32 -7.16
C ILE A 334 -4.28 -15.13 -8.23
N THR A 335 -5.44 -14.68 -8.72
CA THR A 335 -6.16 -15.37 -9.80
C THR A 335 -5.32 -15.54 -11.05
N LEU A 336 -4.60 -14.49 -11.47
CA LEU A 336 -3.76 -14.53 -12.67
C LEU A 336 -2.55 -15.46 -12.50
N LEU A 337 -1.90 -15.43 -11.33
CA LEU A 337 -0.78 -16.32 -11.01
C LEU A 337 -1.20 -17.79 -11.05
N ARG A 338 -2.35 -18.10 -10.42
CA ARG A 338 -2.91 -19.46 -10.43
C ARG A 338 -3.30 -19.92 -11.83
N ALA A 339 -3.90 -19.03 -12.62
CA ALA A 339 -4.25 -19.34 -14.01
C ALA A 339 -2.99 -19.65 -14.82
N PHE A 340 -1.95 -18.80 -14.72
CA PHE A 340 -0.67 -19.03 -15.39
C PHE A 340 -0.04 -20.37 -15.01
N HIS A 341 0.04 -20.67 -13.71
CA HIS A 341 0.62 -21.93 -13.26
C HIS A 341 -0.18 -23.14 -13.73
N ARG A 342 -1.50 -23.11 -13.59
CA ARG A 342 -2.38 -24.19 -14.04
C ARG A 342 -2.23 -24.45 -15.53
N ARG A 343 -2.18 -23.39 -16.36
CA ARG A 343 -1.98 -23.55 -17.80
C ARG A 343 -0.58 -24.10 -18.14
N GLY A 344 0.44 -23.75 -17.35
CA GLY A 344 1.77 -24.34 -17.48
C GLY A 344 1.77 -25.84 -17.25
N ALA A 345 1.09 -26.30 -16.19
CA ALA A 345 0.92 -27.73 -15.89
C ALA A 345 0.12 -28.45 -16.99
N GLU A 346 -0.98 -27.87 -17.45
CA GLU A 346 -1.79 -28.43 -18.56
C GLU A 346 -0.98 -28.53 -19.88
N ALA A 347 -0.09 -27.57 -20.14
CA ALA A 347 0.79 -27.58 -21.31
C ALA A 347 2.01 -28.51 -21.17
N PHE A 348 2.32 -29.01 -19.98
CA PHE A 348 3.56 -29.77 -19.73
C PHE A 348 3.85 -30.89 -20.75
N PRO A 349 2.88 -31.74 -21.16
CA PRO A 349 3.13 -32.81 -22.14
C PRO A 349 3.64 -32.30 -23.50
N VAL A 350 3.12 -31.15 -23.98
CA VAL A 350 3.59 -30.58 -25.24
C VAL A 350 4.95 -29.92 -25.09
N LEU A 351 5.21 -29.28 -23.94
CA LEU A 351 6.52 -28.69 -23.67
C LEU A 351 7.61 -29.76 -23.63
N GLU A 352 7.33 -30.91 -23.00
CA GLU A 352 8.22 -32.07 -22.96
C GLU A 352 8.49 -32.62 -24.37
N TYR A 353 7.44 -32.84 -25.18
CA TYR A 353 7.59 -33.31 -26.55
C TYR A 353 8.47 -32.36 -27.40
N VAL A 354 8.16 -31.07 -27.36
CA VAL A 354 8.87 -30.05 -28.16
C VAL A 354 10.29 -29.83 -27.67
N SER A 355 10.59 -30.12 -26.41
CA SER A 355 11.96 -30.04 -25.88
C SER A 355 12.94 -30.98 -26.60
N GLY A 356 12.44 -32.07 -27.21
CA GLY A 356 13.22 -32.98 -28.04
C GLY A 356 13.41 -32.52 -29.49
N LEU A 357 12.75 -31.43 -29.91
CA LEU A 357 12.87 -30.87 -31.26
C LEU A 357 14.02 -29.84 -31.33
N PRO A 358 14.52 -29.52 -32.54
CA PRO A 358 15.54 -28.48 -32.71
C PRO A 358 15.09 -27.14 -32.13
N LYS A 359 16.02 -26.39 -31.54
CA LYS A 359 15.73 -25.06 -30.99
C LYS A 359 15.31 -24.11 -32.10
N ILE A 360 14.23 -23.36 -31.86
CA ILE A 360 13.71 -22.37 -32.81
C ILE A 360 14.35 -20.98 -32.64
N SER A 361 15.25 -20.79 -31.66
CA SER A 361 15.88 -19.50 -31.34
C SER A 361 16.55 -18.85 -32.55
N HIS A 362 17.15 -19.63 -33.45
CA HIS A 362 17.78 -19.13 -34.68
C HIS A 362 16.79 -18.85 -35.83
N SER A 363 15.54 -19.31 -35.69
CA SER A 363 14.47 -19.15 -36.68
C SER A 363 13.46 -18.07 -36.32
N LYS A 364 13.48 -17.58 -35.07
CA LYS A 364 12.62 -16.47 -34.62
C LYS A 364 13.07 -15.18 -35.29
N SER A 365 12.15 -14.51 -35.98
CA SER A 365 12.39 -13.14 -36.45
C SER A 365 12.37 -12.19 -35.25
N SER A 366 12.99 -11.02 -35.41
CA SER A 366 13.16 -10.00 -34.37
C SER A 366 11.84 -9.45 -33.81
N ARG A 367 10.71 -9.77 -34.45
CA ARG A 367 9.33 -9.36 -34.08
C ARG A 367 8.44 -10.53 -33.62
N TRP A 368 8.99 -11.70 -33.30
CA TRP A 368 8.17 -12.85 -32.95
C TRP A 368 7.65 -12.76 -31.49
N MET A 369 6.31 -12.77 -31.32
CA MET A 369 5.61 -12.83 -30.03
C MET A 369 6.06 -11.80 -28.98
N THR A 370 6.02 -10.52 -29.33
CA THR A 370 6.23 -9.43 -28.37
C THR A 370 4.92 -9.03 -27.70
N LYS A 371 5.02 -8.48 -26.48
CA LYS A 371 3.86 -7.89 -25.77
C LYS A 371 3.06 -6.91 -26.64
N ALA A 372 3.74 -6.08 -27.44
CA ALA A 372 3.11 -5.11 -28.33
C ALA A 372 2.28 -5.74 -29.46
N LEU A 373 2.73 -6.87 -30.00
CA LEU A 373 2.03 -7.56 -31.09
C LEU A 373 0.83 -8.37 -30.60
N LEU A 374 0.89 -8.88 -29.37
CA LEU A 374 -0.13 -9.78 -28.82
C LEU A 374 -1.20 -9.05 -27.98
N LEU A 375 -0.94 -7.80 -27.58
CA LEU A 375 -1.90 -6.98 -26.83
C LEU A 375 -3.25 -6.77 -27.56
N PRO A 376 -3.30 -6.47 -28.88
CA PRO A 376 -4.56 -6.33 -29.59
C PRO A 376 -5.38 -7.63 -29.63
N GLU A 377 -4.73 -8.78 -29.75
CA GLU A 377 -5.39 -10.10 -29.76
C GLU A 377 -6.02 -10.42 -28.39
N LEU A 378 -5.30 -10.11 -27.31
CA LEU A 378 -5.85 -10.21 -25.94
C LEU A 378 -7.09 -9.34 -25.75
N GLN A 379 -7.06 -8.09 -26.22
CA GLN A 379 -8.19 -7.17 -26.14
C GLN A 379 -9.41 -7.70 -26.91
N GLN A 380 -9.22 -8.20 -28.13
CA GLN A 380 -10.30 -8.82 -28.92
C GLN A 380 -10.88 -10.05 -28.23
N LEU A 381 -10.06 -10.85 -27.56
CA LEU A 381 -10.54 -12.04 -26.84
C LEU A 381 -11.29 -11.68 -25.55
N TYR A 382 -10.90 -10.63 -24.83
CA TYR A 382 -11.69 -10.11 -23.71
C TYR A 382 -13.05 -9.62 -24.18
N GLN A 383 -13.10 -8.91 -25.32
CA GLN A 383 -14.34 -8.47 -25.95
C GLN A 383 -15.25 -9.67 -26.27
N ARG A 384 -14.71 -10.73 -26.89
CA ARG A 384 -15.46 -11.96 -27.19
C ARG A 384 -15.95 -12.70 -25.95
N LYS A 385 -15.17 -12.73 -24.86
CA LYS A 385 -15.60 -13.34 -23.58
C LYS A 385 -16.74 -12.54 -22.94
N LEU A 386 -16.68 -11.20 -22.98
CA LEU A 386 -17.76 -10.33 -22.51
C LEU A 386 -19.04 -10.53 -23.33
N GLU A 387 -18.92 -10.61 -24.66
CA GLU A 387 -20.05 -10.87 -25.56
C GLU A 387 -20.69 -12.25 -25.32
N LYS A 388 -19.90 -13.29 -25.11
CA LYS A 388 -20.40 -14.63 -24.77
C LYS A 388 -21.03 -14.69 -23.37
N GLY A 389 -20.52 -13.93 -22.41
CA GLY A 389 -21.07 -13.83 -21.06
C GLY A 389 -22.39 -13.03 -20.98
N HIS A 390 -22.70 -12.20 -21.98
CA HIS A 390 -23.98 -11.51 -22.11
C HIS A 390 -25.01 -12.26 -22.96
N ALA A 391 -24.58 -13.29 -23.69
CA ALA A 391 -25.43 -14.15 -24.52
C ALA A 391 -25.91 -15.43 -23.81
N ALA A 392 -25.41 -15.70 -22.60
CA ALA A 392 -25.88 -16.73 -21.67
C ALA A 392 -26.66 -16.06 -20.53
#